data_AF-A0A923SK28-F1
#
_entry.id   AF-A0A923SK28-F1
#
_cell.length_a   1.000
_cell.length_b   1.000
_cell.length_c   1.000
_cell.angle_alpha   90.00
_cell.angle_beta   90.00
_cell.angle_gamma   90.00
#
_symmetry.space_group_name_H-M   'P 1'
#
loop_
_entity.id
_entity.type
_entity.pdbx_description
1 polymer ?
#
loop_
_entity_poly.entity_id
_entity_poly.type
_entity_poly.pdbx_seq_one_letter_code
_entity_poly.pdbx_strand_id
1 'polypeptide(L)'
;MEKAINPQKRDKSLVPLSKEHHFGLLFCWKIREGLKNGADLQTMRNYVCYFWNNILKEHCEEEEWLLKRLLPANDSAQIRLQEEHRLLQEIIEIVCAGKQHGLAEDLFQTLQQDLVDHIRWEERELFPYLQAVVNPDELELTGKLLEHKHFEKKDKFTPEFWVRTA
;
A
#
# COMPACT_ATOMS: atom_id res chain seq x y z
N MET A 1 7.76 13.65 30.64
CA MET A 1 9.09 13.54 30.04
C MET A 1 8.91 12.82 28.71
N GLU A 2 8.81 13.57 27.62
CA GLU A 2 8.74 13.00 26.27
C GLU A 2 10.10 12.39 25.96
N LYS A 3 10.17 11.06 25.91
CA LYS A 3 11.33 10.36 25.36
C LYS A 3 11.32 10.64 23.86
N ALA A 4 12.33 11.35 23.38
CA ALA A 4 12.64 11.41 21.95
C ALA A 4 12.75 9.97 21.44
N ILE A 5 11.79 9.56 20.60
CA ILE A 5 11.78 8.25 19.97
C ILE A 5 12.89 8.31 18.93
N ASN A 6 14.08 7.81 19.31
CA ASN A 6 15.11 7.52 18.32
C ASN A 6 14.47 6.62 17.25
N PRO A 7 14.67 6.89 15.94
CA PRO A 7 14.14 6.03 14.89
C PRO A 7 14.64 4.61 15.16
N GLN A 8 13.74 3.72 15.58
CA GLN A 8 14.09 2.32 15.73
C GLN A 8 14.45 1.81 14.34
N LYS A 9 15.65 1.25 14.23
CA LYS A 9 16.05 0.55 13.01
C LYS A 9 15.01 -0.53 12.76
N ARG A 10 14.40 -0.53 11.57
CA ARG A 10 13.36 -1.50 11.23
C ARG A 10 13.90 -2.91 11.35
N ASP A 11 13.10 -3.77 11.96
CA ASP A 11 13.38 -5.19 12.06
C ASP A 11 13.47 -5.78 10.65
N LYS A 12 14.44 -6.66 10.44
CA LYS A 12 14.69 -7.27 9.13
C LYS A 12 13.46 -8.00 8.59
N SER A 13 12.62 -8.55 9.47
CA SER A 13 11.39 -9.25 9.09
C SER A 13 10.34 -8.39 8.42
N LEU A 14 10.35 -7.08 8.67
CA LEU A 14 9.38 -6.14 8.08
C LEU A 14 9.94 -5.43 6.84
N VAL A 15 11.25 -5.58 6.58
CA VAL A 15 11.92 -4.98 5.42
C VAL A 15 11.31 -5.41 4.08
N PRO A 16 10.90 -6.68 3.85
CA PRO A 16 10.27 -7.08 2.61
C PRO A 16 9.02 -6.27 2.27
N LEU A 17 8.07 -6.15 3.21
CA LEU A 17 6.85 -5.34 3.03
C LEU A 17 7.20 -3.86 2.83
N SER A 18 8.10 -3.30 3.63
CA SER A 18 8.58 -1.92 3.45
C SER A 18 9.21 -1.64 2.09
N LYS A 19 9.83 -2.63 1.44
CA LYS A 19 10.36 -2.46 0.09
C LYS A 19 9.24 -2.34 -0.93
N GLU A 20 8.14 -3.06 -0.74
CA GLU A 20 6.98 -3.00 -1.64
C GLU A 20 6.23 -1.66 -1.54
N HIS A 21 6.27 -0.99 -0.38
CA HIS A 21 5.79 0.39 -0.22
C HIS A 21 6.43 1.37 -1.20
N HIS A 22 7.66 1.13 -1.65
CA HIS A 22 8.26 1.96 -2.69
C HIS A 22 7.44 1.95 -3.99
N PHE A 23 6.92 0.78 -4.39
CA PHE A 23 6.07 0.65 -5.56
C PHE A 23 4.69 1.27 -5.33
N GLY A 24 4.11 1.11 -4.13
CA GLY A 24 2.85 1.79 -3.77
C GLY A 24 2.97 3.32 -3.83
N LEU A 25 4.05 3.88 -3.30
CA LEU A 25 4.32 5.32 -3.39
C LEU A 25 4.60 5.79 -4.83
N LEU A 26 5.29 4.98 -5.64
CA LEU A 26 5.50 5.27 -7.06
C LEU A 26 4.18 5.25 -7.83
N PHE A 27 3.28 4.32 -7.53
CA PHE A 27 1.92 4.27 -8.07
C PHE A 27 1.14 5.54 -7.75
N CYS A 28 1.14 5.99 -6.49
CA CYS A 28 0.51 7.25 -6.11
C CYS A 28 1.12 8.46 -6.83
N TRP A 29 2.45 8.48 -6.98
CA TRP A 29 3.14 9.51 -7.76
C TRP A 29 2.71 9.50 -9.23
N LYS A 30 2.63 8.34 -9.88
CA LYS A 30 2.19 8.20 -11.27
C LYS A 30 0.77 8.70 -11.47
N ILE A 31 -0.17 8.35 -10.58
CA ILE A 31 -1.54 8.88 -10.61
C ILE A 31 -1.53 10.40 -10.55
N ARG A 32 -0.82 10.98 -9.57
CA ARG A 32 -0.75 12.42 -9.38
C ARG A 32 -0.16 13.14 -10.59
N GLU A 33 0.90 12.60 -11.22
CA GLU A 33 1.46 13.18 -12.44
C GLU A 33 0.51 13.02 -13.64
N GLY A 34 -0.20 11.90 -13.74
CA GLY A 34 -1.26 11.72 -14.75
C GLY A 34 -2.35 12.77 -14.67
N LEU A 35 -2.86 13.04 -13.46
CA LEU A 35 -3.85 14.11 -13.23
C LEU A 35 -3.30 15.47 -13.65
N LYS A 36 -2.07 15.82 -13.22
CA LYS A 36 -1.43 17.09 -13.58
C LYS A 36 -1.20 17.25 -15.08
N ASN A 37 -0.92 16.15 -15.78
CA ASN A 37 -0.69 16.15 -17.22
C ASN A 37 -1.99 16.15 -18.03
N GLY A 38 -3.16 16.06 -17.38
CA GLY A 38 -4.44 15.90 -18.08
C GLY A 38 -4.50 14.60 -18.89
N ALA A 39 -3.89 13.53 -18.36
CA ALA A 39 -3.86 12.23 -19.01
C ALA A 39 -5.27 11.67 -19.25
N ASP A 40 -5.39 10.84 -20.27
CA ASP A 40 -6.64 10.13 -20.54
C ASP A 40 -7.06 9.28 -19.33
N LEU A 41 -8.24 9.57 -18.79
CA LEU A 41 -8.78 8.93 -17.59
C LEU A 41 -8.99 7.43 -17.79
N GLN A 42 -9.24 6.97 -19.03
CA GLN A 42 -9.36 5.55 -19.31
C GLN A 42 -8.00 4.84 -19.20
N THR A 43 -6.93 5.46 -19.65
CA THR A 43 -5.56 4.96 -19.50
C THR A 43 -5.16 4.89 -18.03
N MET A 44 -5.45 5.93 -17.25
CA MET A 44 -5.22 5.93 -15.80
C MET A 44 -6.04 4.83 -15.09
N ARG A 45 -7.28 4.62 -15.50
CA ARG A 45 -8.14 3.54 -14.99
C ARG A 45 -7.52 2.18 -15.25
N ASN A 46 -7.07 1.93 -16.48
CA ASN A 46 -6.39 0.68 -16.84
C ASN A 46 -5.15 0.45 -15.98
N TYR A 47 -4.40 1.52 -15.67
CA TYR A 47 -3.26 1.45 -14.77
C TYR A 47 -3.65 1.08 -13.34
N VAL A 48 -4.68 1.70 -12.77
CA VAL A 48 -5.18 1.35 -11.42
C VAL A 48 -5.59 -0.11 -11.36
N CYS A 49 -6.37 -0.59 -12.33
CA CYS A 49 -6.79 -1.99 -12.36
C CYS A 49 -5.62 -2.94 -12.55
N TYR A 50 -4.63 -2.58 -13.38
CA TYR A 50 -3.40 -3.35 -13.53
C TYR A 50 -2.63 -3.43 -12.21
N PHE A 51 -2.34 -2.29 -11.59
CA PHE A 51 -1.51 -2.23 -10.37
C PHE A 51 -2.17 -2.97 -9.20
N TRP A 52 -3.49 -2.84 -9.03
CA TRP A 52 -4.25 -3.59 -8.04
C TRP A 52 -4.08 -5.10 -8.22
N ASN A 53 -4.37 -5.61 -9.41
CA ASN A 53 -4.42 -7.05 -9.66
C ASN A 53 -3.03 -7.73 -9.68
N ASN A 54 -1.96 -6.97 -9.88
CA ASN A 54 -0.61 -7.54 -10.05
C ASN A 54 0.33 -7.23 -8.88
N ILE A 55 0.02 -6.23 -8.04
CA ILE A 55 0.94 -5.72 -7.03
C ILE A 55 0.21 -5.48 -5.71
N LEU A 56 -0.69 -4.50 -5.68
CA LEU A 56 -1.22 -3.97 -4.42
C LEU A 56 -2.12 -4.95 -3.68
N LYS A 57 -2.95 -5.74 -4.39
CA LYS A 57 -3.85 -6.69 -3.74
C LYS A 57 -3.11 -7.76 -2.94
N GLU A 58 -2.10 -8.37 -3.55
CA GLU A 58 -1.29 -9.40 -2.88
C GLU A 58 -0.51 -8.82 -1.69
N HIS A 59 -0.04 -7.58 -1.80
CA HIS A 59 0.61 -6.86 -0.70
C HIS A 59 -0.33 -6.71 0.51
N CYS A 60 -1.55 -6.20 0.29
CA CYS A 60 -2.56 -6.08 1.34
C CYS A 60 -2.91 -7.44 1.97
N GLU A 61 -2.98 -8.51 1.18
CA GLU A 61 -3.23 -9.88 1.68
C GLU A 61 -2.08 -10.40 2.56
N GLU A 62 -0.84 -10.06 2.23
CA GLU A 62 0.35 -10.41 3.02
C GLU A 62 0.38 -9.67 4.37
N GLU A 63 0.03 -8.39 4.38
CA GLU A 63 -0.07 -7.57 5.60
C GLU A 63 -1.20 -8.05 6.51
N GLU A 64 -2.38 -8.33 5.95
CA GLU A 64 -3.47 -8.90 6.73
C GLU A 64 -3.10 -10.26 7.32
N TRP A 65 -2.40 -11.10 6.57
CA TRP A 65 -1.93 -12.39 7.05
C TRP A 65 -0.90 -12.22 8.18
N LEU A 66 0.02 -11.26 8.02
CA LEU A 66 1.01 -10.89 9.03
C LEU A 66 0.32 -10.53 10.34
N LEU A 67 -0.60 -9.57 10.32
CA LEU A 67 -1.27 -9.09 11.53
C LEU A 67 -2.15 -10.17 12.16
N LYS A 68 -2.91 -10.94 11.36
CA LYS A 68 -3.72 -12.07 11.86
C LYS A 68 -2.88 -13.13 12.58
N ARG A 69 -1.61 -13.28 12.22
CA ARG A 69 -0.69 -14.22 12.84
C ARG A 69 -0.08 -13.66 14.14
N LEU A 70 0.26 -12.38 14.14
CA LEU A 70 1.06 -11.76 15.22
C LEU A 70 0.22 -11.08 16.30
N LEU A 71 -1.01 -10.68 15.99
CA LEU A 71 -1.87 -9.89 16.87
C LEU A 71 -3.18 -10.63 17.17
N PRO A 72 -3.81 -10.35 18.33
CA PRO A 72 -5.15 -10.86 18.62
C PRO A 72 -6.18 -10.20 17.70
N ALA A 73 -7.25 -10.92 17.37
CA ALA A 73 -8.26 -10.48 16.39
C ALA A 73 -8.99 -9.16 16.75
N ASN A 74 -8.93 -8.71 18.01
CA ASN A 74 -9.51 -7.47 18.49
C ASN A 74 -8.47 -6.34 18.68
N ASP A 75 -7.24 -6.52 18.22
CA ASP A 75 -6.22 -5.48 18.23
C ASP A 75 -6.65 -4.30 17.33
N SER A 76 -6.53 -3.08 17.86
CA SER A 76 -6.97 -1.88 17.14
C SER A 76 -6.17 -1.62 15.87
N ALA A 77 -4.89 -2.00 15.83
CA ALA A 77 -4.05 -1.85 14.65
C ALA A 77 -4.47 -2.84 13.55
N GLN A 78 -4.84 -4.06 13.93
CA GLN A 78 -5.38 -5.06 12.99
C GLN A 78 -6.73 -4.63 12.41
N ILE A 79 -7.64 -4.11 13.25
CA ILE A 79 -8.94 -3.60 12.79
C ILE A 79 -8.73 -2.43 11.83
N ARG A 80 -7.85 -1.48 12.20
CA ARG A 80 -7.55 -0.31 11.36
C ARG A 80 -7.01 -0.71 9.99
N LEU A 81 -6.03 -1.62 9.94
CA LEU A 81 -5.46 -2.11 8.68
C LEU A 81 -6.57 -2.67 7.76
N GLN A 82 -7.43 -3.53 8.31
CA GLN A 82 -8.51 -4.16 7.54
C GLN A 82 -9.53 -3.15 7.01
N GLU A 83 -9.89 -2.14 7.82
CA GLU A 83 -10.81 -1.09 7.37
C GLU A 83 -10.17 -0.19 6.31
N GLU A 84 -8.90 0.22 6.46
CA GLU A 84 -8.20 1.03 5.46
C GLU A 84 -8.03 0.25 4.13
N HIS A 85 -7.66 -1.04 4.18
CA HIS A 85 -7.60 -1.91 3.00
C HIS A 85 -8.95 -2.05 2.30
N ARG A 86 -10.02 -2.23 3.06
CA ARG A 86 -11.36 -2.34 2.52
C ARG A 86 -11.78 -1.05 1.81
N LEU A 87 -11.53 0.11 2.40
CA LEU A 87 -11.84 1.41 1.79
C LEU A 87 -11.06 1.61 0.48
N LEU A 88 -9.76 1.29 0.48
CA LEU A 88 -8.93 1.31 -0.73
C LEU A 88 -9.49 0.39 -1.82
N GLN A 89 -9.87 -0.84 -1.46
CA GLN A 89 -10.48 -1.79 -2.39
C GLN A 89 -11.80 -1.25 -2.97
N GLU A 90 -12.68 -0.68 -2.14
CA GLU A 90 -13.95 -0.11 -2.59
C GLU A 90 -13.73 1.02 -3.61
N ILE A 91 -12.76 1.93 -3.36
CA ILE A 91 -12.41 2.99 -4.30
C ILE A 91 -11.88 2.40 -5.62
N ILE A 92 -10.98 1.41 -5.54
CA ILE A 92 -10.40 0.74 -6.70
C ILE A 92 -11.48 0.03 -7.53
N GLU A 93 -12.45 -0.62 -6.91
CA GLU A 93 -13.56 -1.27 -7.60
C GLU A 93 -14.44 -0.26 -8.35
N ILE A 94 -14.73 0.89 -7.73
CA ILE A 94 -15.46 1.99 -8.38
C ILE A 94 -14.65 2.54 -9.57
N VAL A 95 -13.34 2.73 -9.39
CA VAL A 95 -12.43 3.12 -10.47
C VAL A 95 -12.40 2.04 -11.55
N CYS A 96 -12.39 0.75 -11.26
CA CYS A 96 -12.36 -0.27 -12.32
C CYS A 96 -13.70 -0.43 -13.03
N ALA A 97 -14.83 -0.11 -12.38
CA ALA A 97 -16.16 -0.29 -12.96
C ALA A 97 -16.50 0.66 -14.13
N GLY A 98 -15.77 1.75 -14.32
CA GLY A 98 -15.96 2.62 -15.50
C GLY A 98 -17.06 3.68 -15.40
N LYS A 99 -17.91 3.65 -14.35
CA LYS A 99 -19.25 4.30 -14.39
C LYS A 99 -19.29 5.78 -13.95
N GLN A 100 -18.18 6.36 -13.51
CA GLN A 100 -18.15 7.65 -12.80
C GLN A 100 -17.47 8.77 -13.61
N HIS A 101 -18.02 9.12 -14.78
CA HIS A 101 -17.39 10.10 -15.68
C HIS A 101 -17.22 11.50 -15.08
N GLY A 102 -18.07 11.91 -14.13
CA GLY A 102 -18.00 13.24 -13.50
C GLY A 102 -17.18 13.33 -12.22
N LEU A 103 -16.76 12.20 -11.63
CA LEU A 103 -16.05 12.14 -10.34
C LEU A 103 -14.71 11.39 -10.45
N ALA A 104 -14.28 11.07 -11.67
CA ALA A 104 -13.11 10.21 -11.89
C ALA A 104 -11.83 10.84 -11.31
N GLU A 105 -11.60 12.13 -11.54
CA GLU A 105 -10.42 12.84 -11.03
C GLU A 105 -10.38 12.86 -9.50
N ASP A 106 -11.52 13.15 -8.86
CA ASP A 106 -11.65 13.12 -7.40
C ASP A 106 -11.36 11.72 -6.84
N LEU A 107 -11.86 10.66 -7.48
CA LEU A 107 -11.58 9.28 -7.07
C LEU A 107 -10.10 8.94 -7.18
N PHE A 108 -9.42 9.35 -8.25
CA PHE A 108 -7.97 9.14 -8.39
C PHE A 108 -7.18 9.94 -7.33
N GLN A 109 -7.60 11.17 -7.06
CA GLN A 109 -6.98 12.05 -6.07
C GLN A 109 -7.13 11.48 -4.64
N THR A 110 -8.32 10.98 -4.29
CA THR A 110 -8.59 10.30 -3.02
C THR A 110 -7.78 9.02 -2.91
N LEU A 111 -7.84 8.12 -3.91
CA LEU A 111 -7.12 6.86 -3.90
C LEU A 111 -5.61 7.05 -3.64
N GLN A 112 -4.97 7.98 -4.35
CA GLN A 112 -3.53 8.19 -4.18
C GLN A 112 -3.20 8.81 -2.81
N GLN A 113 -4.11 9.61 -2.25
CA GLN A 113 -3.89 10.26 -0.95
C GLN A 113 -4.04 9.25 0.18
N ASP A 114 -5.14 8.49 0.17
CA ASP A 114 -5.45 7.49 1.18
C ASP A 114 -4.36 6.42 1.22
N LEU A 115 -3.87 5.95 0.06
CA LEU A 115 -2.78 4.97 0.02
C LEU A 115 -1.44 5.54 0.51
N VAL A 116 -1.14 6.83 0.26
CA VAL A 116 0.06 7.48 0.82
C VAL A 116 -0.02 7.57 2.33
N ASP A 117 -1.18 7.95 2.86
CA ASP A 117 -1.37 8.14 4.30
C ASP A 117 -1.39 6.79 5.03
N HIS A 118 -1.99 5.77 4.43
CA HIS A 118 -1.94 4.38 4.87
C HIS A 118 -0.50 3.87 4.97
N ILE A 119 0.28 3.89 3.87
CA ILE A 119 1.69 3.47 3.86
C ILE A 119 2.51 4.23 4.90
N ARG A 120 2.26 5.53 5.09
CA ARG A 120 2.97 6.33 6.10
C ARG A 120 2.62 5.90 7.51
N TRP A 121 1.36 5.60 7.78
CA TRP A 121 0.92 5.09 9.07
C TRP A 121 1.59 3.75 9.37
N GLU A 122 1.60 2.82 8.40
CA GLU A 122 2.22 1.52 8.58
C GLU A 122 3.70 1.63 8.94
N GLU A 123 4.41 2.44 8.16
CA GLU A 123 5.84 2.65 8.28
C GLU A 123 6.27 3.34 9.58
N ARG A 124 5.43 4.25 10.11
CA ARG A 124 5.76 5.13 11.24
C ARG A 124 5.14 4.71 12.55
N GLU A 125 4.05 3.95 12.51
CA GLU A 125 3.27 3.59 13.68
C GLU A 125 3.06 2.08 13.77
N LEU A 126 2.53 1.41 12.74
CA LEU A 126 2.21 -0.02 12.79
C LEU A 126 3.46 -0.89 12.96
N PHE A 127 4.49 -0.70 12.12
CA PHE A 127 5.69 -1.52 12.16
C PHE A 127 6.49 -1.32 13.46
N PRO A 128 6.70 -0.07 13.96
CA PRO A 128 7.23 0.14 15.30
C PRO A 128 6.38 -0.49 16.41
N TYR A 129 5.04 -0.44 16.30
CA TYR A 129 4.14 -1.09 17.25
C TYR A 129 4.35 -2.61 17.27
N LEU A 130 4.35 -3.27 16.11
CA LEU A 130 4.61 -4.71 16.00
C LEU A 130 5.95 -5.10 16.67
N GLN A 131 7.02 -4.34 16.41
CA GLN A 131 8.32 -4.57 17.04
C GLN A 131 8.31 -4.40 18.57
N ALA A 132 7.39 -3.61 19.11
CA ALA A 132 7.29 -3.35 20.53
C ALA A 132 6.46 -4.41 21.28
N VAL A 133 5.45 -4.99 20.63
CA VAL A 133 4.48 -5.88 21.29
C VAL A 133 4.63 -7.36 20.93
N VAL A 134 5.23 -7.67 19.79
CA VAL A 134 5.39 -9.05 19.30
C VAL A 134 6.71 -9.64 19.81
N ASN A 135 6.71 -10.94 20.11
CA ASN A 135 7.95 -11.65 20.44
C ASN A 135 8.94 -11.59 19.25
N PRO A 136 10.20 -11.17 19.44
CA PRO A 136 11.19 -11.07 18.36
C PRO A 136 11.38 -12.37 17.56
N ASP A 137 11.36 -13.53 18.20
CA ASP A 137 11.54 -14.82 17.51
C ASP A 137 10.33 -15.16 16.62
N GLU A 138 9.13 -14.75 17.05
CA GLU A 138 7.89 -14.93 16.29
C GLU A 138 7.80 -13.96 15.11
N LEU A 139 8.25 -12.72 15.31
CA LEU A 139 8.41 -11.74 14.25
C LEU A 139 9.45 -12.20 13.23
N GLU A 140 10.59 -12.76 13.68
CA GLU A 140 11.62 -13.35 12.81
C GLU A 140 11.07 -14.50 11.97
N LEU A 141 10.41 -15.48 12.61
CA LEU A 141 9.82 -16.62 11.93
C LEU A 141 8.79 -16.18 10.90
N THR A 142 7.95 -15.22 11.26
CA THR A 142 6.90 -14.72 10.38
C THR A 142 7.47 -13.98 9.17
N GLY A 143 8.51 -13.16 9.37
CA GLY A 143 9.22 -12.50 8.26
C GLY A 143 9.81 -13.52 7.27
N LYS A 144 10.44 -14.60 7.77
CA LYS A 144 10.96 -15.68 6.92
C LYS A 144 9.87 -16.36 6.08
N LEU A 145 8.67 -16.56 6.65
CA LEU A 145 7.54 -17.15 5.93
C LEU A 145 7.04 -16.24 4.79
N LEU A 146 7.15 -14.91 4.94
CA LEU A 146 6.85 -13.94 3.88
C LEU A 146 7.94 -13.87 2.82
N GLU A 147 9.22 -13.89 3.20
CA GLU A 147 10.35 -13.87 2.25
C GLU A 147 10.26 -14.96 1.18
N HIS A 148 9.72 -16.14 1.52
CA HIS A 148 9.51 -17.22 0.55
C HIS A 148 8.48 -16.93 -0.54
N LYS A 149 7.65 -15.89 -0.40
CA LYS A 149 6.63 -15.47 -1.38
C LYS A 149 7.07 -14.31 -2.26
N HIS A 150 8.08 -13.53 -1.86
CA HIS A 150 8.47 -12.34 -2.60
C HIS A 150 9.25 -12.66 -3.88
N PHE A 151 8.59 -12.51 -5.02
CA PHE A 151 9.24 -12.29 -6.31
C PHE A 151 9.33 -10.80 -6.61
N GLU A 152 10.35 -10.36 -7.34
CA GLU A 152 10.55 -8.95 -7.68
C GLU A 152 9.42 -8.44 -8.60
N LYS A 153 8.36 -7.86 -8.02
CA LYS A 153 7.24 -7.27 -8.76
C LYS A 153 7.70 -5.97 -9.42
N LYS A 154 7.76 -5.96 -10.76
CA LYS A 154 8.07 -4.75 -11.53
C LYS A 154 6.81 -4.23 -12.17
N ASP A 155 6.52 -2.96 -11.94
CA ASP A 155 5.50 -2.24 -12.71
C ASP A 155 5.96 -2.13 -14.16
N LYS A 156 5.30 -2.88 -15.05
CA LYS A 156 5.58 -2.93 -16.49
C LYS A 156 4.44 -2.32 -17.30
N PHE A 157 3.62 -1.46 -16.69
CA PHE A 157 2.48 -0.89 -17.38
C PHE A 157 2.90 0.01 -18.55
N THR A 158 2.17 -0.11 -19.66
CA THR A 158 2.29 0.75 -20.84
C THR A 158 0.90 1.04 -21.40
N PRO A 159 0.62 2.25 -21.94
CA PRO A 159 1.54 3.36 -22.16
C PRO A 159 1.86 4.17 -20.89
N GLU A 160 2.98 4.88 -20.89
CA GLU A 160 3.30 5.83 -19.83
C GLU A 160 2.42 7.07 -19.95
N PHE A 161 1.69 7.41 -18.88
CA PHE A 161 0.83 8.60 -18.82
C PHE A 161 1.34 9.67 -17.83
N TRP A 162 2.34 9.31 -17.03
CA TRP A 162 2.94 10.15 -15.98
C TRP A 162 4.11 11.00 -16.46
N VAL A 163 4.61 10.77 -17.67
CA VAL A 163 5.67 11.59 -18.28
C VAL A 163 5.04 12.72 -19.07
N ARG A 164 5.55 13.95 -18.92
CA ARG A 164 5.16 15.05 -19.81
C ARG A 164 5.64 14.76 -21.22
N THR A 165 4.71 14.60 -22.14
CA THR A 165 5.02 14.65 -23.57
C THR A 165 5.43 16.10 -23.90
N ALA A 166 6.66 16.28 -24.38
CA ALA A 166 7.18 17.56 -24.83
C ALA A 166 6.46 18.06 -26.09
#